data_AF-A0A514CKV3-F1
#
_entry.id   AF-A0A514CKV3-F1
#
_cell.length_a   1.000
_cell.length_b   1.000
_cell.length_c   1.000
_cell.angle_alpha   90.00
_cell.angle_beta   90.00
_cell.angle_gamma   90.00
#
_symmetry.space_group_name_H-M   'P 1'
#
loop_
_entity.id
_entity.type
_entity.pdbx_description
1 polymer ?
#
loop_
_entity_poly.entity_id
_entity_poly.type
_entity_poly.pdbx_seq_one_letter_code
_entity_poly.pdbx_strand_id
1 'polypeptide(L)'
;MKNNFIIIAIITLLWGSCTHERDQHSPVGKVQLTTLSLESFGVINPNARTTENSSWKHILPEEATLVFTNKSTGQGTTLFVDPRQFGKDLYVQLPFGDYNYRMEIEGDIFEDYLPIEVSGDFTLDQHVLSLSLVAQTSYGLVTVEAAHIERALLNETYEMPLTTDGKNYYTYVKEGIHPTLTVYEYFNGQAISLETQIPSQHHEHFYLKITEDQGEVNFVSLAIGMFTYHEESIDIIAGDGWVKDADGNIYKTVKIGNQYWMAENLRATTYCNGDPLEVIRPEYNYFLQGANLYPDFVVEEESDYSDQPIYFYNPKAALSDKNICPCDWHVSTDQDWMELEQVLGIPENELTNRVRGEAQMAADQLMALDWEEIHGYLPSDVTITDPFGFSAYPYGFYLDDWVGTNQYEGYAWYNQNYDLAWWSVIENDVLSREIRTVNDLFDSSPIYRDDNPSKDMLTIRCVKDN
;
A
#
# COMPACT_ATOMS: atom_id res chain seq x y z
N MET A 1 106.84 14.21 -23.42
CA MET A 1 106.87 12.84 -24.01
C MET A 1 106.15 11.90 -23.05
N LYS A 2 105.13 11.18 -23.58
CA LYS A 2 104.54 9.91 -23.08
C LYS A 2 103.79 9.96 -21.73
N ASN A 3 102.45 9.87 -21.77
CA ASN A 3 101.61 8.65 -21.69
C ASN A 3 101.51 8.12 -20.24
N ASN A 4 100.39 7.66 -19.68
CA ASN A 4 98.99 7.57 -20.09
C ASN A 4 98.19 6.97 -18.90
N PHE A 5 96.86 7.13 -18.93
CA PHE A 5 95.81 6.31 -18.28
C PHE A 5 95.69 6.24 -16.74
N ILE A 6 94.68 6.94 -16.21
CA ILE A 6 93.77 6.39 -15.20
C ILE A 6 92.34 6.65 -15.66
N ILE A 7 91.59 5.56 -15.80
CA ILE A 7 90.15 5.49 -16.11
C ILE A 7 89.39 5.70 -14.81
N ILE A 8 88.53 6.73 -14.73
CA ILE A 8 87.40 6.76 -13.78
C ILE A 8 86.18 7.32 -14.49
N ALA A 9 85.12 6.51 -14.45
CA ALA A 9 83.81 6.75 -15.02
C ALA A 9 83.08 7.91 -14.35
N ILE A 10 82.49 8.81 -15.15
CA ILE A 10 81.48 9.76 -14.68
C ILE A 10 80.15 9.33 -15.30
N ILE A 11 79.32 8.74 -14.45
CA ILE A 11 77.92 8.43 -14.67
C ILE A 11 77.17 9.75 -14.91
N THR A 12 76.58 9.88 -16.10
CA THR A 12 75.66 10.96 -16.45
C THR A 12 74.40 10.84 -15.61
N LEU A 13 74.17 11.84 -14.73
CA LEU A 13 72.88 12.06 -14.07
C LEU A 13 71.82 12.37 -15.14
N LEU A 14 70.99 11.37 -15.46
CA LEU A 14 69.66 11.59 -16.04
C LEU A 14 68.78 12.18 -14.94
N TRP A 15 68.52 13.48 -15.01
CA TRP A 15 67.41 14.09 -14.29
C TRP A 15 66.12 13.59 -14.93
N GLY A 16 65.52 12.56 -14.32
CA GLY A 16 64.13 12.24 -14.56
C GLY A 16 63.27 13.43 -14.13
N SER A 17 62.80 14.21 -15.12
CA SER A 17 61.59 15.00 -14.92
C SER A 17 60.44 14.00 -14.80
N CYS A 18 60.08 13.65 -13.56
CA CYS A 18 58.72 13.19 -13.29
C CYS A 18 57.79 14.36 -13.61
N THR A 19 57.29 14.41 -14.84
CA THR A 19 56.04 15.10 -15.12
C THR A 19 54.97 14.37 -14.33
N HIS A 20 54.59 14.93 -13.18
CA HIS A 20 53.30 14.63 -12.57
C HIS A 20 52.25 14.99 -13.62
N GLU A 21 51.71 13.99 -14.32
CA GLU A 21 50.41 14.12 -14.96
C GLU A 21 49.45 14.50 -13.84
N ARG A 22 49.19 15.80 -13.75
CA ARG A 22 48.18 16.34 -12.87
C ARG A 22 46.88 15.88 -13.49
N ASP A 23 46.29 14.81 -12.96
CA ASP A 23 44.94 14.38 -13.32
C ASP A 23 44.01 15.59 -13.20
N GLN A 24 43.75 16.26 -14.32
CA GLN A 24 42.72 17.27 -14.41
C GLN A 24 41.40 16.51 -14.37
N HIS A 25 40.96 16.16 -13.17
CA HIS A 25 39.59 15.74 -12.95
C HIS A 25 38.73 16.89 -13.45
N SER A 26 38.03 16.68 -14.58
CA SER A 26 37.07 17.64 -15.07
C SER A 26 36.10 17.94 -13.93
N PRO A 27 35.80 19.22 -13.67
CA PRO A 27 34.89 19.57 -12.59
C PRO A 27 33.58 18.78 -12.74
N VAL A 28 33.10 18.24 -11.63
CA VAL A 28 31.87 17.45 -11.57
C VAL A 28 30.75 18.35 -11.05
N GLY A 29 29.59 18.27 -11.71
CA GLY A 29 28.36 18.95 -11.31
C GLY A 29 27.28 17.94 -10.94
N LYS A 30 26.34 18.38 -10.11
CA LYS A 30 25.14 17.65 -9.72
C LYS A 30 23.98 18.08 -10.62
N VAL A 31 23.40 17.14 -11.37
CA VAL A 31 22.15 17.35 -12.12
C VAL A 31 21.01 16.84 -11.27
N GLN A 32 20.14 17.74 -10.82
CA GLN A 32 18.96 17.45 -10.02
C GLN A 32 17.72 17.36 -10.92
N LEU A 33 17.05 16.21 -10.91
CA LEU A 33 15.80 16.03 -11.64
C LEU A 33 14.66 16.63 -10.84
N THR A 34 13.87 17.50 -11.46
CA THR A 34 12.86 18.30 -10.74
C THR A 34 11.42 17.90 -11.06
N THR A 35 11.12 17.67 -12.33
CA THR A 35 9.76 17.36 -12.79
C THR A 35 9.82 16.42 -13.99
N LEU A 36 8.83 15.54 -14.10
CA LEU A 36 8.48 14.82 -15.33
C LEU A 36 7.09 15.30 -15.75
N SER A 37 6.98 15.88 -16.94
CA SER A 37 5.73 16.44 -17.46
C SER A 37 5.25 15.66 -18.68
N LEU A 38 3.94 15.48 -18.80
CA LEU A 38 3.27 14.83 -19.92
C LEU A 38 2.11 15.72 -20.38
N GLU A 39 1.87 15.79 -21.68
CA GLU A 39 0.71 16.49 -22.23
C GLU A 39 -0.60 15.79 -21.81
N SER A 40 -1.60 16.57 -21.40
CA SER A 40 -2.89 16.04 -20.97
C SER A 40 -3.62 15.34 -22.12
N PHE A 41 -4.27 14.22 -21.83
CA PHE A 41 -5.06 13.50 -22.83
C PHE A 41 -6.35 14.26 -23.14
N GLY A 42 -6.77 14.30 -24.40
CA GLY A 42 -8.06 14.86 -24.80
C GLY A 42 -9.21 13.85 -24.61
N VAL A 43 -10.40 14.32 -24.26
CA VAL A 43 -11.63 13.52 -24.18
C VAL A 43 -12.63 13.99 -25.23
N ILE A 44 -13.31 13.04 -25.87
CA ILE A 44 -14.42 13.31 -26.80
C ILE A 44 -15.74 13.19 -26.04
N ASN A 45 -16.46 14.30 -25.87
CA ASN A 45 -17.84 14.29 -25.40
C ASN A 45 -18.78 14.38 -26.63
N PRO A 46 -19.60 13.35 -26.91
CA PRO A 46 -20.51 13.33 -28.07
C PRO A 46 -21.50 14.50 -28.13
N ASN A 47 -21.72 15.18 -26.99
CA ASN A 47 -22.64 16.30 -26.85
C ASN A 47 -21.94 17.66 -26.70
N ALA A 48 -20.60 17.70 -26.62
CA ALA A 48 -19.83 18.94 -26.47
C ALA A 48 -19.34 19.49 -27.81
N ARG A 49 -19.10 20.81 -27.85
CA ARG A 49 -18.58 21.53 -29.03
C ARG A 49 -17.04 21.70 -29.02
N THR A 50 -16.38 21.30 -27.94
CA THR A 50 -14.94 21.44 -27.71
C THR A 50 -14.40 20.19 -27.02
N THR A 51 -13.16 19.82 -27.31
CA THR A 51 -12.41 18.79 -26.58
C THR A 51 -12.03 19.31 -25.19
N GLU A 52 -12.23 18.49 -24.17
CA GLU A 52 -11.83 18.76 -22.78
C GLU A 52 -10.62 17.90 -22.41
N ASN A 53 -9.88 18.29 -21.38
CA ASN A 53 -8.77 17.47 -20.89
C ASN A 53 -9.32 16.37 -19.99
N SER A 54 -8.79 15.16 -20.20
CA SER A 54 -8.96 14.02 -19.31
C SER A 54 -8.42 14.36 -17.94
N SER A 55 -9.21 14.09 -16.91
CA SER A 55 -8.76 14.15 -15.53
C SER A 55 -8.07 12.87 -15.04
N TRP A 56 -7.89 11.86 -15.92
CA TRP A 56 -7.22 10.60 -15.59
C TRP A 56 -5.78 10.80 -15.12
N LYS A 57 -5.40 10.11 -14.04
CA LYS A 57 -4.02 10.01 -13.56
C LYS A 57 -3.33 8.83 -14.23
N HIS A 58 -2.35 9.12 -15.10
CA HIS A 58 -1.63 8.09 -15.82
C HIS A 58 -0.80 7.20 -14.89
N ILE A 59 -0.78 5.91 -15.21
CA ILE A 59 -0.07 4.87 -14.47
C ILE A 59 1.29 4.70 -15.14
N LEU A 60 2.35 4.67 -14.34
CA LEU A 60 3.73 4.49 -14.81
C LEU A 60 4.34 3.34 -14.00
N PRO A 61 5.33 2.60 -14.55
CA PRO A 61 6.01 1.53 -13.83
C PRO A 61 6.83 2.07 -12.64
N GLU A 62 7.25 1.17 -11.76
CA GLU A 62 8.01 1.53 -10.55
C GLU A 62 9.46 1.92 -10.85
N GLU A 63 9.98 1.48 -11.99
CA GLU A 63 11.37 1.68 -12.38
C GLU A 63 11.47 2.05 -13.86
N ALA A 64 12.33 3.01 -14.16
CA ALA A 64 12.74 3.38 -15.50
C ALA A 64 14.24 3.70 -15.52
N THR A 65 14.84 3.55 -16.70
CA THR A 65 16.28 3.79 -16.90
C THR A 65 16.48 5.08 -17.68
N LEU A 66 17.13 6.07 -17.06
CA LEU A 66 17.52 7.32 -17.70
C LEU A 66 19.02 7.31 -18.01
N VAL A 67 19.37 7.48 -19.28
CA VAL A 67 20.76 7.46 -19.76
C VAL A 67 21.18 8.85 -20.16
N PHE A 68 22.31 9.31 -19.63
CA PHE A 68 22.96 10.58 -19.96
C PHE A 68 24.20 10.29 -20.81
N THR A 69 24.27 10.80 -22.04
CA THR A 69 25.41 10.60 -22.92
C THR A 69 26.16 11.90 -23.12
N ASN A 70 27.44 11.94 -22.74
CA ASN A 70 28.30 13.09 -23.01
C ASN A 70 28.55 13.19 -24.52
N LYS A 71 28.19 14.32 -25.13
CA LYS A 71 28.27 14.53 -26.59
C LYS A 71 29.70 14.52 -27.14
N SER A 72 30.68 14.86 -26.31
CA SER A 72 32.09 14.96 -26.73
C SER A 72 32.83 13.63 -26.64
N THR A 73 32.53 12.81 -25.62
CA THR A 73 33.22 11.54 -25.36
C THR A 73 32.41 10.31 -25.79
N GLY A 74 31.10 10.44 -25.97
CA GLY A 74 30.19 9.32 -26.18
C GLY A 74 29.96 8.46 -24.94
N GLN A 75 30.50 8.85 -23.78
CA GLN A 75 30.35 8.09 -22.55
C GLN A 75 28.94 8.26 -21.97
N GLY A 76 28.27 7.12 -21.74
CA GLY A 76 26.96 7.05 -21.09
C GLY A 76 27.08 6.91 -19.57
N THR A 77 26.17 7.55 -18.84
CA THR A 77 25.93 7.36 -17.40
C THR A 77 24.47 7.03 -17.18
N THR A 78 24.20 5.95 -16.44
CA THR A 78 22.85 5.46 -16.19
C THR A 78 22.36 5.87 -14.81
N LEU A 79 21.10 6.31 -14.72
CA LEU A 79 20.38 6.56 -13.49
C LEU A 79 19.09 5.75 -13.49
N PHE A 80 18.89 4.94 -12.45
CA PHE A 80 17.61 4.27 -12.19
C PHE A 80 16.69 5.24 -11.47
N VAL A 81 15.46 5.41 -11.98
CA VAL A 81 14.49 6.37 -11.46
C VAL A 81 13.13 5.69 -11.29
N ASP A 82 12.37 6.08 -10.27
CA ASP A 82 10.93 5.78 -10.21
C ASP A 82 10.18 6.94 -10.89
N PRO A 83 9.56 6.74 -12.07
CA PRO A 83 8.89 7.80 -12.79
C PRO A 83 7.61 8.30 -12.12
N ARG A 84 7.09 7.57 -11.12
CA ARG A 84 5.96 8.01 -10.27
C ARG A 84 6.40 8.99 -9.18
N GLN A 85 7.70 9.01 -8.86
CA GLN A 85 8.28 9.79 -7.74
C GLN A 85 9.37 10.77 -8.21
N PHE A 86 9.07 11.59 -9.21
CA PHE A 86 9.97 12.69 -9.61
C PHE A 86 10.02 13.78 -8.53
N GLY A 87 11.21 14.10 -8.02
CA GLY A 87 11.36 15.18 -7.06
C GLY A 87 12.59 15.08 -6.15
N LYS A 88 12.38 15.43 -4.88
CA LYS A 88 13.44 15.71 -3.90
C LYS A 88 14.37 14.49 -3.75
N ASP A 89 15.67 14.77 -3.78
CA ASP A 89 16.77 13.80 -3.68
C ASP A 89 17.06 12.92 -4.91
N LEU A 90 16.39 13.13 -6.05
CA LEU A 90 16.76 12.48 -7.33
C LEU A 90 17.83 13.29 -8.09
N TYR A 91 19.05 12.74 -8.20
CA TYR A 91 20.16 13.41 -8.90
C TYR A 91 21.20 12.46 -9.48
N VAL A 92 21.99 12.96 -10.44
CA VAL A 92 23.19 12.31 -10.98
C VAL A 92 24.39 13.25 -10.91
N GLN A 93 25.58 12.71 -10.70
CA GLN A 93 26.83 13.47 -10.79
C GLN A 93 27.50 13.22 -12.14
N LEU A 94 27.76 14.29 -12.90
CA LEU A 94 28.34 14.22 -14.24
C LEU A 94 29.51 15.21 -14.34
N PRO A 95 30.57 14.89 -15.10
CA PRO A 95 31.57 15.89 -15.50
C PRO A 95 30.93 17.07 -16.24
N PHE A 96 31.56 18.24 -16.18
CA PHE A 96 31.11 19.39 -16.96
C PHE A 96 31.19 19.06 -18.47
N GLY A 97 30.18 19.48 -19.22
CA GLY A 97 30.08 19.22 -20.66
C GLY A 97 28.66 19.27 -21.19
N ASP A 98 28.53 18.98 -22.48
CA ASP A 98 27.23 18.89 -23.17
C ASP A 98 26.74 17.44 -23.19
N TYR A 99 25.46 17.26 -22.89
CA TYR A 99 24.82 15.96 -22.75
C TYR A 99 23.55 15.87 -23.58
N ASN A 100 23.27 14.68 -24.10
CA ASN A 100 21.89 14.27 -24.37
C ASN A 100 21.43 13.33 -23.26
N TYR A 101 20.12 13.27 -23.03
CA TYR A 101 19.51 12.28 -22.15
C TYR A 101 18.39 11.54 -22.87
N ARG A 102 18.16 10.28 -22.50
CA ARG A 102 17.06 9.46 -23.00
C ARG A 102 16.54 8.51 -21.92
N MET A 103 15.23 8.42 -21.79
CA MET A 103 14.52 7.40 -21.03
C MET A 103 13.37 6.89 -21.88
N GLU A 104 13.22 5.57 -21.92
CA GLU A 104 12.18 4.89 -22.70
C GLU A 104 11.51 3.87 -21.78
N ILE A 105 10.20 3.97 -21.68
CA ILE A 105 9.33 2.97 -21.08
C ILE A 105 8.65 2.31 -22.28
N GLU A 106 9.14 1.13 -22.64
CA GLU A 106 8.61 0.36 -23.77
C GLU A 106 7.23 -0.22 -23.46
N GLY A 107 6.48 -0.55 -24.51
CA GLY A 107 5.22 -1.25 -24.39
C GLY A 107 4.85 -1.96 -25.69
N ASP A 108 4.00 -2.97 -25.59
CA ASP A 108 3.39 -3.68 -26.71
C ASP A 108 2.12 -2.96 -27.18
N ILE A 109 1.23 -3.64 -27.90
CA ILE A 109 -0.01 -3.08 -28.44
C ILE A 109 -1.01 -2.65 -27.36
N PHE A 110 -1.03 -3.35 -26.22
CA PHE A 110 -1.89 -3.12 -25.06
C PHE A 110 -1.05 -3.18 -23.78
N GLU A 111 -1.21 -2.22 -22.89
CA GLU A 111 -0.44 -2.14 -21.64
C GLU A 111 -1.32 -1.63 -20.49
N ASP A 112 -0.95 -1.99 -19.26
CA ASP A 112 -1.57 -1.53 -18.01
C ASP A 112 -0.85 -0.30 -17.41
N TYR A 113 0.35 0.03 -17.89
CA TYR A 113 1.03 1.30 -17.65
C TYR A 113 1.17 2.09 -18.95
N LEU A 114 1.40 3.40 -18.84
CA LEU A 114 1.58 4.29 -19.98
C LEU A 114 3.02 4.21 -20.48
N PRO A 115 3.27 3.70 -21.71
CA PRO A 115 4.58 3.77 -22.31
C PRO A 115 4.89 5.20 -22.73
N ILE A 116 6.10 5.67 -22.40
CA ILE A 116 6.56 7.04 -22.63
C ILE A 116 8.00 7.07 -23.13
N GLU A 117 8.31 8.09 -23.93
CA GLU A 117 9.67 8.45 -24.31
C GLU A 117 10.00 9.84 -23.80
N VAL A 118 11.19 9.98 -23.21
CA VAL A 118 11.76 11.25 -22.77
C VAL A 118 13.12 11.38 -23.43
N SER A 119 13.35 12.51 -24.11
CA SER A 119 14.68 12.83 -24.62
C SER A 119 14.92 14.33 -24.64
N GLY A 120 16.19 14.73 -24.66
CA GLY A 120 16.57 16.13 -24.76
C GLY A 120 18.06 16.34 -24.57
N ASP A 121 18.44 17.63 -24.52
CA ASP A 121 19.81 18.08 -24.46
C ASP A 121 20.00 19.11 -23.33
N PHE A 122 21.16 19.11 -22.68
CA PHE A 122 21.55 20.16 -21.73
C PHE A 122 23.07 20.35 -21.66
N THR A 123 23.49 21.46 -21.09
CA THR A 123 24.89 21.78 -20.78
C THR A 123 25.08 21.83 -19.27
N LEU A 124 26.09 21.13 -18.76
CA LEU A 124 26.50 21.18 -17.36
C LEU A 124 27.80 21.99 -17.24
N ASP A 125 27.67 23.25 -16.81
CA ASP A 125 28.78 24.19 -16.63
C ASP A 125 28.82 24.78 -15.21
N GLN A 126 28.01 24.23 -14.30
CA GLN A 126 27.84 24.68 -12.93
C GLN A 126 27.76 23.50 -11.96
N HIS A 127 28.00 23.76 -10.67
CA HIS A 127 28.04 22.72 -9.64
C HIS A 127 26.67 22.08 -9.36
N VAL A 128 25.57 22.79 -9.58
CA VAL A 128 24.20 22.28 -9.43
C VAL A 128 23.36 22.79 -10.59
N LEU A 129 22.71 21.88 -11.33
CA LEU A 129 21.79 22.19 -12.42
C LEU A 129 20.46 21.48 -12.15
N SER A 130 19.35 22.21 -12.24
CA SER A 130 18.01 21.63 -12.21
C SER A 130 17.57 21.26 -13.64
N LEU A 131 17.11 20.03 -13.83
CA LEU A 131 16.62 19.52 -15.11
C LEU A 131 15.15 19.08 -14.99
N SER A 132 14.31 19.57 -15.90
CA SER A 132 12.90 19.19 -16.05
C SER A 132 12.74 18.34 -17.30
N LEU A 133 12.06 17.22 -17.19
CA LEU A 133 11.84 16.28 -18.28
C LEU A 133 10.45 16.44 -18.87
N VAL A 134 10.36 16.25 -20.18
CA VAL A 134 9.10 16.25 -20.93
C VAL A 134 8.96 14.89 -21.60
N ALA A 135 7.90 14.19 -21.27
CA ALA A 135 7.53 12.90 -21.82
C ALA A 135 6.60 13.06 -23.02
N GLN A 136 6.77 12.15 -23.97
CA GLN A 136 5.89 11.96 -25.12
C GLN A 136 5.36 10.54 -25.11
N THR A 137 4.18 10.32 -25.68
CA THR A 137 3.59 8.98 -25.81
C THR A 137 2.89 8.84 -27.15
N SER A 138 2.92 7.62 -27.69
CA SER A 138 2.13 7.21 -28.86
C SER A 138 0.91 6.38 -28.46
N TYR A 139 0.53 6.39 -27.18
CA TYR A 139 -0.59 5.61 -26.67
C TYR A 139 -1.79 6.51 -26.39
N GLY A 140 -2.98 5.98 -26.64
CA GLY A 140 -4.22 6.48 -26.09
C GLY A 140 -4.69 5.61 -24.94
N LEU A 141 -5.74 6.05 -24.25
CA LEU A 141 -6.33 5.38 -23.11
C LEU A 141 -7.76 4.95 -23.45
N VAL A 142 -8.09 3.70 -23.14
CA VAL A 142 -9.47 3.21 -23.13
C VAL A 142 -9.88 2.98 -21.70
N THR A 143 -11.08 3.43 -21.35
CA THR A 143 -11.75 3.01 -20.13
C THR A 143 -13.17 2.51 -20.40
N VAL A 144 -13.65 1.59 -19.56
CA VAL A 144 -15.02 1.11 -19.57
C VAL A 144 -15.58 1.15 -18.16
N GLU A 145 -16.69 1.85 -17.92
CA GLU A 145 -17.37 1.87 -16.63
C GLU A 145 -17.81 0.44 -16.26
N ALA A 146 -17.40 -0.03 -15.07
CA ALA A 146 -17.62 -1.40 -14.62
C ALA A 146 -19.06 -1.68 -14.19
N ALA A 147 -19.88 -0.65 -14.03
CA ALA A 147 -21.29 -0.81 -13.69
C ALA A 147 -21.99 -1.75 -14.67
N HIS A 148 -22.53 -2.85 -14.16
CA HIS A 148 -23.21 -3.90 -14.92
C HIS A 148 -22.33 -4.75 -15.85
N ILE A 149 -21.00 -4.64 -15.78
CA ILE A 149 -20.04 -5.39 -16.61
C ILE A 149 -19.22 -6.34 -15.75
N GLU A 150 -19.19 -7.62 -16.14
CA GLU A 150 -18.39 -8.69 -15.52
C GLU A 150 -16.92 -8.64 -15.92
N ARG A 151 -16.65 -8.35 -17.20
CA ARG A 151 -15.30 -8.20 -17.75
C ARG A 151 -15.31 -7.48 -19.11
N ALA A 152 -14.19 -6.86 -19.44
CA ALA A 152 -13.95 -6.19 -20.70
C ALA A 152 -12.68 -6.74 -21.37
N LEU A 153 -12.75 -6.97 -22.69
CA LEU A 153 -11.64 -7.50 -23.48
C LEU A 153 -11.39 -6.68 -24.73
N LEU A 154 -10.12 -6.53 -25.10
CA LEU A 154 -9.71 -6.07 -26.43
C LEU A 154 -9.32 -7.27 -27.30
N ASN A 155 -9.84 -7.29 -28.53
CA ASN A 155 -9.61 -8.35 -29.53
C ASN A 155 -9.90 -9.76 -29.01
N GLU A 156 -10.87 -9.89 -28.10
CA GLU A 156 -11.29 -11.15 -27.44
C GLU A 156 -10.23 -11.85 -26.59
N THR A 157 -8.97 -11.42 -26.62
CA THR A 157 -7.85 -12.11 -25.97
C THR A 157 -7.21 -11.32 -24.84
N TYR A 158 -7.21 -9.99 -24.92
CA TYR A 158 -6.60 -9.15 -23.91
C TYR A 158 -7.67 -8.71 -22.91
N GLU A 159 -7.67 -9.29 -21.71
CA GLU A 159 -8.56 -8.89 -20.63
C GLU A 159 -8.06 -7.60 -20.00
N MET A 160 -8.92 -6.57 -19.99
CA MET A 160 -8.57 -5.27 -19.45
C MET A 160 -8.53 -5.35 -17.92
N PRO A 161 -7.48 -4.83 -17.26
CA PRO A 161 -7.46 -4.74 -15.80
C PRO A 161 -8.57 -3.82 -15.29
N LEU A 162 -9.12 -4.18 -14.13
CA LEU A 162 -10.01 -3.33 -13.36
C LEU A 162 -9.19 -2.33 -12.54
N THR A 163 -9.61 -1.07 -12.47
CA THR A 163 -9.05 -0.09 -11.56
C THR A 163 -9.17 -0.56 -10.11
N THR A 164 -8.29 -0.07 -9.25
CA THR A 164 -8.28 -0.43 -7.82
C THR A 164 -9.58 -0.08 -7.10
N ASP A 165 -10.28 0.98 -7.54
CA ASP A 165 -11.60 1.39 -7.02
C ASP A 165 -12.76 0.55 -7.57
N GLY A 166 -12.49 -0.39 -8.48
CA GLY A 166 -13.50 -1.25 -9.09
C GLY A 166 -14.43 -0.54 -10.08
N LYS A 167 -14.22 0.75 -10.38
CA LYS A 167 -15.19 1.55 -11.17
C LYS A 167 -14.97 1.47 -12.66
N ASN A 168 -13.74 1.20 -13.12
CA ASN A 168 -13.42 1.22 -14.55
C ASN A 168 -12.49 0.07 -14.93
N TYR A 169 -12.79 -0.62 -16.02
CA TYR A 169 -11.74 -1.34 -16.76
C TYR A 169 -10.91 -0.33 -17.54
N TYR A 170 -9.61 -0.56 -17.68
CA TYR A 170 -8.75 0.37 -18.41
C TYR A 170 -7.61 -0.34 -19.14
N THR A 171 -7.06 0.30 -20.17
CA THR A 171 -5.80 -0.12 -20.81
C THR A 171 -5.28 0.99 -21.72
N TYR A 172 -3.96 1.04 -21.90
CA TYR A 172 -3.32 1.87 -22.90
C TYR A 172 -3.20 1.14 -24.22
N VAL A 173 -3.56 1.81 -25.30
CA VAL A 173 -3.56 1.23 -26.64
C VAL A 173 -2.63 2.03 -27.54
N LYS A 174 -1.73 1.32 -28.22
CA LYS A 174 -0.80 1.93 -29.17
C LYS A 174 -1.55 2.55 -30.34
N GLU A 175 -1.16 3.75 -30.74
CA GLU A 175 -1.75 4.44 -31.89
C GLU A 175 -1.68 3.58 -33.16
N GLY A 176 -2.72 3.68 -33.99
CA GLY A 176 -2.84 2.94 -35.25
C GLY A 176 -3.44 1.54 -35.10
N ILE A 177 -3.77 1.13 -33.87
CA ILE A 177 -4.53 -0.09 -33.61
C ILE A 177 -6.03 0.22 -33.59
N HIS A 178 -6.82 -0.66 -34.22
CA HIS A 178 -8.28 -0.63 -34.22
C HIS A 178 -8.81 -1.86 -33.47
N PRO A 179 -8.79 -1.85 -32.13
CA PRO A 179 -9.22 -3.02 -31.38
C PRO A 179 -10.74 -3.16 -31.39
N THR A 180 -11.19 -4.40 -31.31
CA THR A 180 -12.58 -4.73 -30.97
C THR A 180 -12.70 -4.80 -29.45
N LEU A 181 -13.40 -3.84 -28.85
CA LEU A 181 -13.77 -3.86 -27.44
C LEU A 181 -15.00 -4.75 -27.27
N THR A 182 -14.87 -5.81 -26.47
CA THR A 182 -15.95 -6.74 -26.12
C THR A 182 -16.18 -6.69 -24.61
N VAL A 183 -17.42 -6.39 -24.20
CA VAL A 183 -17.83 -6.41 -22.79
C VAL A 183 -18.82 -7.54 -22.54
N TYR A 184 -18.75 -8.14 -21.36
CA TYR A 184 -19.68 -9.15 -20.87
C TYR A 184 -20.47 -8.56 -19.71
N GLU A 185 -21.79 -8.58 -19.78
CA GLU A 185 -22.69 -7.99 -18.78
C GLU A 185 -23.20 -9.03 -17.75
N TYR A 186 -23.61 -8.59 -16.56
CA TYR A 186 -24.00 -9.47 -15.44
C TYR A 186 -25.43 -10.05 -15.51
N PHE A 187 -26.32 -9.48 -16.30
CA PHE A 187 -27.72 -9.89 -16.42
C PHE A 187 -27.85 -11.26 -17.08
N ASN A 188 -27.19 -11.49 -18.22
CA ASN A 188 -27.29 -12.75 -18.95
C ASN A 188 -25.97 -13.28 -19.56
N GLY A 189 -24.85 -12.56 -19.37
CA GLY A 189 -23.54 -12.93 -19.91
C GLY A 189 -23.38 -12.65 -21.40
N GLN A 190 -24.23 -11.79 -21.99
CA GLN A 190 -24.16 -11.44 -23.40
C GLN A 190 -22.90 -10.62 -23.70
N ALA A 191 -22.19 -11.04 -24.75
CA ALA A 191 -21.09 -10.27 -25.30
C ALA A 191 -21.61 -9.11 -26.16
N ILE A 192 -21.13 -7.90 -25.89
CA ILE A 192 -21.40 -6.71 -26.68
C ILE A 192 -20.06 -6.19 -27.20
N SER A 193 -19.92 -6.12 -28.52
CA SER A 193 -18.66 -5.77 -29.17
C SER A 193 -18.76 -4.52 -30.03
N LEU A 194 -17.71 -3.70 -30.01
CA LEU A 194 -17.57 -2.49 -30.81
C LEU A 194 -16.12 -2.34 -31.28
N GLU A 195 -15.92 -2.17 -32.59
CA GLU A 195 -14.63 -1.75 -33.15
C GLU A 195 -14.42 -0.26 -32.87
N THR A 196 -13.27 0.09 -32.30
CA THR A 196 -12.94 1.46 -31.93
C THR A 196 -11.55 1.86 -32.43
N GLN A 197 -11.31 3.16 -32.59
CA GLN A 197 -9.99 3.72 -32.84
C GLN A 197 -9.60 4.57 -31.64
N ILE A 198 -8.37 4.40 -31.17
CA ILE A 198 -7.87 5.08 -29.98
C ILE A 198 -6.61 5.86 -30.39
N PRO A 199 -6.75 7.16 -30.73
CA PRO A 199 -5.61 7.98 -31.08
C PRO A 199 -4.63 8.14 -29.91
N SER A 200 -3.37 8.46 -30.20
CA SER A 200 -2.43 8.85 -29.14
C SER A 200 -2.91 10.08 -28.39
N GLN A 201 -2.61 10.14 -27.09
CA GLN A 201 -3.03 11.26 -26.22
C GLN A 201 -4.55 11.51 -26.19
N HIS A 202 -5.36 10.52 -26.55
CA HIS A 202 -6.82 10.56 -26.41
C HIS A 202 -7.27 9.58 -25.34
N HIS A 203 -8.32 9.95 -24.62
CA HIS A 203 -9.01 9.10 -23.66
C HIS A 203 -10.43 8.81 -24.16
N GLU A 204 -10.67 7.57 -24.56
CA GLU A 204 -11.97 7.03 -24.98
C GLU A 204 -12.62 6.30 -23.81
N HIS A 205 -13.76 6.80 -23.34
CA HIS A 205 -14.50 6.22 -22.22
C HIS A 205 -15.83 5.62 -22.68
N PHE A 206 -16.05 4.36 -22.34
CA PHE A 206 -17.24 3.60 -22.67
C PHE A 206 -18.05 3.25 -21.42
N TYR A 207 -19.36 3.11 -21.58
CA TYR A 207 -20.25 2.62 -20.53
C TYR A 207 -21.39 1.78 -21.12
N LEU A 208 -22.00 0.94 -20.29
CA LEU A 208 -23.16 0.16 -20.68
C LEU A 208 -24.42 1.03 -20.61
N LYS A 209 -24.99 1.37 -21.75
CA LYS A 209 -26.28 2.05 -21.82
C LYS A 209 -27.42 1.04 -21.77
N ILE A 210 -28.20 1.09 -20.71
CA ILE A 210 -29.38 0.24 -20.48
C ILE A 210 -30.64 1.08 -20.69
N THR A 211 -31.59 0.58 -21.48
CA THR A 211 -32.92 1.18 -21.65
C THR A 211 -33.98 0.21 -21.12
N GLU A 212 -34.79 0.68 -20.18
CA GLU A 212 -35.89 -0.09 -19.59
C GLU A 212 -37.25 0.36 -20.16
N ASP A 213 -38.14 -0.60 -20.40
CA ASP A 213 -39.55 -0.34 -20.71
C ASP A 213 -40.42 -1.20 -19.79
N GLN A 214 -41.31 -0.57 -19.02
CA GLN A 214 -42.21 -1.24 -18.05
C GLN A 214 -41.51 -2.14 -17.01
N GLY A 215 -40.27 -1.84 -16.63
CA GLY A 215 -39.51 -2.60 -15.63
C GLY A 215 -38.79 -3.83 -16.17
N GLU A 216 -38.77 -4.02 -17.50
CA GLU A 216 -37.90 -5.00 -18.17
C GLU A 216 -36.80 -4.27 -18.96
N VAL A 217 -35.58 -4.83 -18.91
CA VAL A 217 -34.44 -4.37 -19.72
C VAL A 217 -34.74 -4.67 -21.20
N ASN A 218 -34.85 -3.62 -22.02
CA ASN A 218 -35.30 -3.71 -23.40
C ASN A 218 -34.15 -3.58 -24.41
N PHE A 219 -33.14 -2.77 -24.09
CA PHE A 219 -31.95 -2.60 -24.95
C PHE A 219 -30.70 -2.34 -24.13
N VAL A 220 -29.64 -3.09 -24.43
CA VAL A 220 -28.30 -2.95 -23.84
C VAL A 220 -27.31 -2.69 -24.96
N SER A 221 -26.55 -1.60 -24.87
CA SER A 221 -25.52 -1.24 -25.86
C SER A 221 -24.34 -0.53 -25.24
N LEU A 222 -23.16 -0.71 -25.82
CA LEU A 222 -21.98 0.07 -25.46
C LEU A 222 -22.05 1.47 -26.09
N ALA A 223 -21.81 2.51 -25.29
CA ALA A 223 -21.83 3.89 -25.74
C ALA A 223 -20.58 4.64 -25.26
N ILE A 224 -20.13 5.63 -26.05
CA ILE A 224 -19.09 6.58 -25.62
C ILE A 224 -19.74 7.63 -24.71
N GLY A 225 -19.14 7.86 -23.56
CA GLY A 225 -19.61 8.77 -22.53
C GLY A 225 -18.65 9.92 -22.24
N MET A 226 -19.11 10.90 -21.48
CA MET A 226 -18.21 11.87 -20.87
C MET A 226 -17.44 11.16 -19.76
N PHE A 227 -16.12 11.14 -19.85
CA PHE A 227 -15.32 10.69 -18.73
C PHE A 227 -15.32 11.76 -17.64
N THR A 228 -15.83 11.40 -16.47
CA THR A 228 -15.55 12.15 -15.25
C THR A 228 -14.60 11.29 -14.45
N TYR A 229 -13.32 11.67 -14.39
CA TYR A 229 -12.51 11.17 -13.30
C TYR A 229 -13.14 11.73 -12.04
N HIS A 230 -13.87 10.88 -11.34
CA HIS A 230 -13.94 11.03 -9.91
C HIS A 230 -12.55 10.67 -9.45
N GLU A 231 -11.71 11.69 -9.35
CA GLU A 231 -10.63 11.64 -8.38
C GLU A 231 -11.38 11.32 -7.07
N GLU A 232 -11.39 10.06 -6.66
CA GLU A 232 -11.04 9.86 -5.27
C GLU A 232 -9.74 10.62 -5.16
N SER A 233 -9.83 11.84 -4.61
CA SER A 233 -8.70 12.57 -4.10
C SER A 233 -7.74 11.49 -3.61
N ILE A 234 -6.57 11.41 -4.23
CA ILE A 234 -5.40 10.89 -3.53
C ILE A 234 -5.08 11.95 -2.47
N ASP A 235 -6.00 12.13 -1.55
CA ASP A 235 -5.64 12.07 -0.16
C ASP A 235 -5.38 10.60 0.07
N ILE A 236 -4.25 10.28 0.69
CA ILE A 236 -4.02 8.95 1.23
C ILE A 236 -5.06 8.82 2.36
N ILE A 237 -6.33 8.52 2.06
CA ILE A 237 -7.44 8.39 3.01
C ILE A 237 -8.34 7.28 2.47
N ALA A 238 -8.17 6.10 3.05
CA ALA A 238 -9.25 5.18 3.42
C ALA A 238 -10.58 5.13 2.62
N GLY A 239 -10.74 4.07 1.81
CA GLY A 239 -12.04 3.44 1.46
C GLY A 239 -12.27 3.35 -0.06
N ASP A 240 -12.63 2.21 -0.67
CA ASP A 240 -13.14 0.93 -0.16
C ASP A 240 -12.09 -0.19 -0.16
N GLY A 241 -12.00 -0.91 0.97
CA GLY A 241 -11.08 -2.03 1.16
C GLY A 241 -9.82 -1.70 1.96
N TRP A 242 -9.53 -0.41 2.21
CA TRP A 242 -8.40 0.04 3.02
C TRP A 242 -8.74 1.27 3.86
N VAL A 243 -8.03 1.50 4.97
CA VAL A 243 -8.09 2.68 5.84
C VAL A 243 -6.67 3.14 6.21
N LYS A 244 -6.46 4.45 6.43
CA LYS A 244 -5.18 5.01 6.84
C LYS A 244 -5.28 5.79 8.16
N ASP A 245 -4.37 5.55 9.08
CA ASP A 245 -4.28 6.31 10.35
C ASP A 245 -3.50 7.63 10.21
N ALA A 246 -3.29 8.30 11.35
CA ALA A 246 -2.54 9.56 11.44
C ALA A 246 -1.03 9.42 11.16
N ASP A 247 -0.46 8.24 11.38
CA ASP A 247 0.95 7.94 11.10
C ASP A 247 1.20 7.58 9.63
N GLY A 248 0.12 7.37 8.87
CA GLY A 248 0.20 6.94 7.48
C GLY A 248 0.22 5.42 7.29
N ASN A 249 0.00 4.65 8.35
CA ASN A 249 -0.18 3.20 8.25
C ASN A 249 -1.47 2.92 7.49
N ILE A 250 -1.40 1.98 6.54
CA ILE A 250 -2.55 1.54 5.75
C ILE A 250 -2.98 0.16 6.24
N TYR A 251 -4.29 -0.04 6.37
CA TYR A 251 -4.90 -1.27 6.88
C TYR A 251 -6.02 -1.71 5.95
N LYS A 252 -6.13 -3.00 5.69
CA LYS A 252 -7.26 -3.55 4.95
C LYS A 252 -8.55 -3.42 5.76
N THR A 253 -9.66 -3.17 5.08
CA THR A 253 -11.00 -3.12 5.68
C THR A 253 -11.92 -4.15 5.03
N VAL A 254 -12.79 -4.75 5.83
CA VAL A 254 -13.79 -5.72 5.38
C VAL A 254 -15.19 -5.34 5.85
N LYS A 255 -16.20 -5.75 5.09
CA LYS A 255 -17.60 -5.53 5.44
C LYS A 255 -18.19 -6.76 6.10
N ILE A 256 -18.69 -6.62 7.32
CA ILE A 256 -19.35 -7.69 8.07
C ILE A 256 -20.74 -7.20 8.47
N GLY A 257 -21.76 -7.80 7.86
CA GLY A 257 -23.13 -7.30 7.95
C GLY A 257 -23.23 -5.85 7.46
N ASN A 258 -23.64 -4.96 8.36
CA ASN A 258 -23.76 -3.52 8.08
C ASN A 258 -22.52 -2.71 8.48
N GLN A 259 -21.52 -3.33 9.10
CA GLN A 259 -20.36 -2.64 9.65
C GLN A 259 -19.13 -2.80 8.75
N TYR A 260 -18.25 -1.81 8.79
CA TYR A 260 -16.92 -1.90 8.19
C TYR A 260 -15.88 -2.03 9.30
N TRP A 261 -15.10 -3.10 9.24
CA TRP A 261 -14.08 -3.46 10.22
C TRP A 261 -12.69 -3.39 9.60
N MET A 262 -11.68 -3.03 10.39
CA MET A 262 -10.30 -3.32 10.01
C MET A 262 -10.07 -4.84 10.02
N ALA A 263 -9.43 -5.37 8.98
CA ALA A 263 -8.98 -6.76 8.92
C ALA A 263 -7.61 -6.97 9.60
N GLU A 264 -6.92 -5.88 9.89
CA GLU A 264 -5.61 -5.87 10.55
C GLU A 264 -5.70 -5.19 11.91
N ASN A 265 -4.79 -5.55 12.82
CA ASN A 265 -4.68 -4.86 14.10
C ASN A 265 -4.02 -3.48 13.90
N LEU A 266 -4.43 -2.51 14.71
CA LEU A 266 -3.90 -1.14 14.70
C LEU A 266 -2.39 -1.12 15.00
N ARG A 267 -1.69 -0.20 14.33
CA ARG A 267 -0.24 0.05 14.44
C ARG A 267 0.09 1.54 14.68
N ALA A 268 -0.91 2.30 15.12
CA ALA A 268 -0.81 3.73 15.34
C ALA A 268 0.12 4.06 16.52
N THR A 269 0.91 5.11 16.35
CA THR A 269 1.74 5.80 17.35
C THR A 269 1.30 7.26 17.57
N THR A 270 0.30 7.71 16.82
CA THR A 270 -0.31 9.05 16.90
C THR A 270 -1.83 8.93 16.90
N TYR A 271 -2.51 9.70 17.76
CA TYR A 271 -3.97 9.83 17.76
C TYR A 271 -4.46 10.48 16.46
N CYS A 272 -5.74 10.31 16.13
CA CYS A 272 -6.35 10.83 14.91
C CYS A 272 -6.22 12.36 14.79
N ASN A 273 -6.16 13.07 15.93
CA ASN A 273 -5.99 14.52 16.01
C ASN A 273 -4.53 14.99 15.80
N GLY A 274 -3.58 14.07 15.58
CA GLY A 274 -2.16 14.35 15.41
C GLY A 274 -1.33 14.41 16.69
N ASP A 275 -1.94 14.22 17.87
CA ASP A 275 -1.19 14.13 19.13
C ASP A 275 -0.43 12.80 19.20
N PRO A 276 0.87 12.79 19.52
CA PRO A 276 1.61 11.54 19.67
C PRO A 276 1.09 10.75 20.88
N LEU A 277 1.14 9.42 20.81
CA LEU A 277 1.01 8.57 21.99
C LEU A 277 2.28 8.69 22.85
N GLU A 278 2.14 8.71 24.16
CA GLU A 278 3.28 8.73 25.07
C GLU A 278 4.00 7.37 25.04
N VAL A 279 5.14 7.32 24.36
CA VAL A 279 6.00 6.15 24.30
C VAL A 279 6.85 6.04 25.56
N ILE A 280 6.79 4.89 26.24
CA ILE A 280 7.85 4.44 27.16
C ILE A 280 8.39 3.14 26.58
N ARG A 281 9.60 3.16 26.00
CA ARG A 281 10.26 1.97 25.45
C ARG A 281 10.89 1.17 26.62
N PRO A 282 10.41 -0.03 26.93
CA PRO A 282 11.06 -0.86 27.94
C PRO A 282 12.43 -1.33 27.41
N GLU A 283 13.43 -1.39 28.28
CA GLU A 283 14.80 -1.82 27.93
C GLU A 283 14.91 -3.36 27.81
N TYR A 284 13.84 -4.09 28.17
CA TYR A 284 13.72 -5.56 28.18
C TYR A 284 12.29 -6.00 27.80
N ASN A 285 12.10 -7.29 27.51
CA ASN A 285 10.80 -7.96 27.27
C ASN A 285 9.87 -8.05 28.50
N TYR A 286 10.18 -7.27 29.54
CA TYR A 286 9.36 -7.02 30.72
C TYR A 286 9.70 -5.63 31.27
N PHE A 287 8.75 -4.96 31.94
CA PHE A 287 9.02 -3.70 32.64
C PHE A 287 8.38 -3.67 34.02
N LEU A 288 9.10 -3.11 34.99
CA LEU A 288 8.73 -3.13 36.42
C LEU A 288 7.79 -1.97 36.77
N GLN A 289 6.80 -2.17 37.64
CA GLN A 289 6.03 -1.09 38.24
C GLN A 289 6.88 -0.39 39.32
N GLY A 290 7.22 0.87 39.08
CA GLY A 290 7.92 1.70 40.07
C GLY A 290 8.57 2.94 39.48
N ALA A 291 7.80 4.04 39.46
CA ALA A 291 8.13 5.38 38.95
C ALA A 291 8.25 5.50 37.42
N ASN A 292 7.15 5.97 36.78
CA ASN A 292 7.01 6.30 35.34
C ASN A 292 7.08 5.13 34.35
N LEU A 293 6.30 4.05 34.53
CA LEU A 293 6.42 2.82 33.73
C LEU A 293 5.06 2.26 33.24
N TYR A 294 4.12 3.11 32.78
CA TYR A 294 2.85 2.68 32.17
C TYR A 294 2.74 3.28 30.75
N PRO A 295 3.37 2.67 29.72
CA PRO A 295 3.32 3.21 28.36
C PRO A 295 1.91 3.21 27.78
N ASP A 296 1.64 4.11 26.83
CA ASP A 296 0.40 4.05 26.05
C ASP A 296 0.35 2.79 25.18
N PHE A 297 1.51 2.32 24.70
CA PHE A 297 1.62 1.08 23.94
C PHE A 297 3.00 0.41 24.08
N VAL A 298 3.06 -0.88 23.78
CA VAL A 298 4.27 -1.70 23.66
C VAL A 298 4.34 -2.24 22.24
N VAL A 299 5.55 -2.32 21.69
CA VAL A 299 5.79 -2.88 20.35
C VAL A 299 6.65 -4.12 20.49
N GLU A 300 6.23 -5.20 19.86
CA GLU A 300 7.08 -6.35 19.58
C GLU A 300 7.67 -6.17 18.18
N GLU A 301 8.96 -5.83 18.10
CA GLU A 301 9.66 -5.53 16.83
C GLU A 301 10.04 -6.79 16.04
N GLU A 302 10.24 -7.91 16.72
CA GLU A 302 10.60 -9.20 16.12
C GLU A 302 9.64 -10.29 16.61
N SER A 303 8.95 -10.97 15.67
CA SER A 303 8.07 -12.08 15.99
C SER A 303 8.28 -13.21 14.99
N ASP A 304 8.31 -14.45 15.48
CA ASP A 304 8.30 -15.64 14.61
C ASP A 304 6.98 -15.78 13.81
N TYR A 305 5.98 -14.94 14.12
CA TYR A 305 4.61 -15.06 13.62
C TYR A 305 4.15 -13.89 12.74
N SER A 306 4.99 -12.87 12.54
CA SER A 306 4.65 -11.68 11.76
C SER A 306 5.90 -11.01 11.21
N ASP A 307 5.89 -10.67 9.92
CA ASP A 307 6.91 -9.84 9.28
C ASP A 307 6.75 -8.34 9.60
N GLN A 308 5.68 -7.97 10.31
CA GLN A 308 5.38 -6.60 10.76
C GLN A 308 5.43 -6.52 12.29
N PRO A 309 5.86 -5.38 12.87
CA PRO A 309 5.81 -5.17 14.31
C PRO A 309 4.37 -5.24 14.85
N ILE A 310 4.22 -5.79 16.04
CA ILE A 310 2.91 -5.97 16.70
C ILE A 310 2.76 -4.92 17.81
N TYR A 311 1.61 -4.24 17.87
CA TYR A 311 1.35 -3.15 18.80
C TYR A 311 0.27 -3.54 19.81
N PHE A 312 0.60 -3.39 21.08
CA PHE A 312 -0.29 -3.64 22.22
C PHE A 312 -0.54 -2.33 22.95
N TYR A 313 -1.79 -1.98 23.16
CA TYR A 313 -2.20 -0.68 23.72
C TYR A 313 -2.73 -0.87 25.13
N ASN A 314 -2.50 0.11 25.98
CA ASN A 314 -3.10 0.15 27.31
C ASN A 314 -4.59 0.57 27.23
N PRO A 315 -5.39 0.37 28.29
CA PRO A 315 -6.80 0.73 28.27
C PRO A 315 -7.06 2.24 28.19
N LYS A 316 -6.12 3.08 28.65
CA LYS A 316 -6.27 4.55 28.55
C LYS A 316 -6.18 5.04 27.11
N ALA A 317 -5.32 4.43 26.30
CA ALA A 317 -5.19 4.74 24.88
C ALA A 317 -6.46 4.33 24.12
N ALA A 318 -7.03 3.17 24.46
CA ALA A 318 -8.30 2.68 23.90
C ALA A 318 -9.51 3.57 24.28
N LEU A 319 -9.55 4.12 25.50
CA LEU A 319 -10.62 5.00 26.00
C LEU A 319 -10.43 6.48 25.68
N SER A 320 -9.34 6.85 25.03
CA SER A 320 -9.00 8.26 24.82
C SER A 320 -9.99 8.95 23.88
N ASP A 321 -10.59 10.06 24.33
CA ASP A 321 -11.43 10.94 23.50
C ASP A 321 -10.68 11.53 22.28
N LYS A 322 -9.35 11.41 22.24
CA LYS A 322 -8.52 11.83 21.10
C LYS A 322 -8.61 10.87 19.92
N ASN A 323 -9.21 9.70 20.12
CA ASN A 323 -9.37 8.59 19.18
C ASN A 323 -8.05 8.08 18.60
N ILE A 324 -7.69 6.85 18.96
CA ILE A 324 -6.46 6.21 18.46
C ILE A 324 -6.64 5.60 17.06
N CYS A 325 -7.88 5.32 16.67
CA CYS A 325 -8.18 4.77 15.35
C CYS A 325 -8.03 5.85 14.26
N PRO A 326 -8.01 5.44 12.97
CA PRO A 326 -8.17 6.38 11.86
C PRO A 326 -9.31 7.38 12.09
N CYS A 327 -9.19 8.60 11.55
CA CYS A 327 -10.30 9.55 11.57
C CYS A 327 -11.55 8.92 10.94
N ASP A 328 -12.73 9.18 11.51
CA ASP A 328 -14.02 8.59 11.15
C ASP A 328 -14.12 7.06 11.39
N TRP A 329 -13.25 6.54 12.27
CA TRP A 329 -13.29 5.20 12.83
C TRP A 329 -13.14 5.29 14.35
N HIS A 330 -13.61 4.28 15.07
CA HIS A 330 -13.49 4.18 16.53
C HIS A 330 -12.95 2.83 16.96
N VAL A 331 -12.42 2.76 18.20
CA VAL A 331 -12.10 1.49 18.85
C VAL A 331 -13.39 0.69 18.99
N SER A 332 -13.41 -0.56 18.51
CA SER A 332 -14.64 -1.38 18.53
C SER A 332 -15.35 -1.32 19.88
N THR A 333 -16.65 -1.10 19.88
CA THR A 333 -17.47 -1.10 21.09
C THR A 333 -18.06 -2.48 21.37
N ASP A 334 -18.57 -2.67 22.59
CA ASP A 334 -19.33 -3.87 22.95
C ASP A 334 -20.50 -4.11 21.99
N GLN A 335 -21.17 -3.02 21.57
CA GLN A 335 -22.30 -3.07 20.64
C GLN A 335 -21.85 -3.47 19.23
N ASP A 336 -20.69 -2.99 18.75
CA ASP A 336 -20.20 -3.37 17.43
C ASP A 336 -19.91 -4.87 17.37
N TRP A 337 -19.25 -5.39 18.40
CA TRP A 337 -19.02 -6.83 18.50
C TRP A 337 -20.32 -7.62 18.54
N MET A 338 -21.34 -7.14 19.28
CA MET A 338 -22.64 -7.81 19.31
C MET A 338 -23.31 -7.85 17.93
N GLU A 339 -23.19 -6.79 17.12
CA GLU A 339 -23.69 -6.76 15.73
C GLU A 339 -22.94 -7.73 14.82
N LEU A 340 -21.60 -7.74 14.90
CA LEU A 340 -20.76 -8.71 14.19
C LEU A 340 -21.13 -10.15 14.58
N GLU A 341 -21.25 -10.42 15.88
CA GLU A 341 -21.57 -11.74 16.43
C GLU A 341 -22.95 -12.25 15.98
N GLN A 342 -23.93 -11.36 15.80
CA GLN A 342 -25.21 -11.71 15.18
C GLN A 342 -25.06 -12.17 13.73
N VAL A 343 -24.18 -11.54 12.95
CA VAL A 343 -23.88 -11.95 11.56
C VAL A 343 -23.25 -13.34 11.52
N LEU A 344 -22.43 -13.69 12.52
CA LEU A 344 -21.87 -15.05 12.68
C LEU A 344 -22.93 -16.09 13.08
N GLY A 345 -24.17 -15.65 13.36
CA GLY A 345 -25.30 -16.50 13.71
C GLY A 345 -25.49 -16.71 15.21
N ILE A 346 -24.80 -15.95 16.07
CA ILE A 346 -24.97 -16.05 17.53
C ILE A 346 -26.37 -15.53 17.91
N PRO A 347 -27.19 -16.30 18.65
CA PRO A 347 -28.52 -15.87 19.05
C PRO A 347 -28.50 -14.62 19.95
N GLU A 348 -29.47 -13.73 19.77
CA GLU A 348 -29.56 -12.45 20.51
C GLU A 348 -29.51 -12.63 22.04
N ASN A 349 -30.15 -13.70 22.56
CA ASN A 349 -30.18 -14.00 24.00
C ASN A 349 -28.84 -14.51 24.56
N GLU A 350 -27.82 -14.73 23.72
CA GLU A 350 -26.48 -15.20 24.11
C GLU A 350 -25.41 -14.12 23.98
N LEU A 351 -25.68 -12.99 23.31
CA LEU A 351 -24.69 -11.95 22.98
C LEU A 351 -24.00 -11.33 24.20
N THR A 352 -24.64 -11.36 25.37
CA THR A 352 -24.07 -10.84 26.62
C THR A 352 -23.40 -11.91 27.47
N ASN A 353 -23.41 -13.18 27.05
CA ASN A 353 -22.77 -14.26 27.79
C ASN A 353 -21.24 -14.14 27.69
N ARG A 354 -20.53 -14.46 28.78
CA ARG A 354 -19.06 -14.45 28.82
C ARG A 354 -18.42 -15.32 27.75
N VAL A 355 -19.04 -16.47 27.42
CA VAL A 355 -18.61 -17.40 26.38
C VAL A 355 -19.81 -17.68 25.50
N ARG A 356 -19.67 -17.57 24.17
CA ARG A 356 -20.78 -17.70 23.21
C ARG A 356 -20.30 -18.06 21.82
N GLY A 357 -21.21 -18.59 21.00
CA GLY A 357 -20.93 -18.89 19.58
C GLY A 357 -20.24 -20.23 19.31
N GLU A 358 -20.08 -21.09 20.32
CA GLU A 358 -19.50 -22.43 20.16
C GLU A 358 -20.29 -23.26 19.12
N ALA A 359 -21.63 -23.26 19.22
CA ALA A 359 -22.49 -24.00 18.28
C ALA A 359 -22.42 -23.47 16.83
N GLN A 360 -21.94 -22.23 16.65
CA GLN A 360 -21.79 -21.57 15.35
C GLN A 360 -20.35 -21.60 14.84
N MET A 361 -19.39 -22.12 15.62
CA MET A 361 -17.97 -22.01 15.29
C MET A 361 -17.56 -20.55 15.05
N ALA A 362 -18.05 -19.64 15.89
CA ALA A 362 -17.92 -18.20 15.68
C ALA A 362 -16.46 -17.73 15.59
N ALA A 363 -15.56 -18.28 16.42
CA ALA A 363 -14.13 -17.99 16.35
C ALA A 363 -13.53 -18.43 15.01
N ASP A 364 -13.86 -19.62 14.53
CA ASP A 364 -13.35 -20.21 13.29
C ASP A 364 -13.75 -19.38 12.04
N GLN A 365 -14.85 -18.64 12.11
CA GLN A 365 -15.29 -17.72 11.07
C GLN A 365 -14.49 -16.40 11.05
N LEU A 366 -13.61 -16.16 12.02
CA LEU A 366 -12.81 -14.93 12.14
C LEU A 366 -11.29 -15.17 12.08
N MET A 367 -10.83 -16.38 12.41
CA MET A 367 -9.41 -16.76 12.40
C MET A 367 -8.78 -16.65 11.00
N ALA A 368 -7.49 -16.32 10.92
CA ALA A 368 -6.78 -16.19 9.65
C ALA A 368 -6.63 -17.54 8.91
N LEU A 369 -6.86 -17.57 7.60
CA LEU A 369 -6.85 -18.79 6.78
C LEU A 369 -5.49 -19.51 6.74
N ASP A 370 -4.41 -18.76 6.90
CA ASP A 370 -3.01 -19.20 6.90
C ASP A 370 -2.49 -19.52 8.31
N TRP A 371 -3.38 -19.65 9.31
CA TRP A 371 -3.01 -19.94 10.70
C TRP A 371 -2.06 -21.13 10.86
N GLU A 372 -2.40 -22.28 10.27
CA GLU A 372 -1.58 -23.51 10.41
C GLU A 372 -0.18 -23.32 9.81
N GLU A 373 -0.08 -22.55 8.72
CA GLU A 373 1.19 -22.27 8.05
C GLU A 373 2.11 -21.43 8.95
N ILE A 374 1.57 -20.40 9.58
CA ILE A 374 2.33 -19.48 10.44
C ILE A 374 2.65 -20.09 11.80
N HIS A 375 1.71 -20.84 12.38
CA HIS A 375 1.80 -21.29 13.78
C HIS A 375 2.17 -22.77 13.95
N GLY A 376 2.19 -23.53 12.85
CA GLY A 376 2.62 -24.93 12.80
C GLY A 376 1.66 -25.92 13.50
N TYR A 377 0.51 -25.46 13.97
CA TYR A 377 -0.50 -26.28 14.63
C TYR A 377 -1.90 -25.71 14.46
N LEU A 378 -2.83 -26.57 14.05
CA LEU A 378 -4.27 -26.33 14.07
C LEU A 378 -4.96 -27.52 14.78
N PRO A 379 -5.76 -27.29 15.82
CA PRO A 379 -6.54 -28.35 16.47
C PRO A 379 -7.47 -29.05 15.47
N SER A 380 -7.69 -30.35 15.67
CA SER A 380 -8.48 -31.17 14.75
C SER A 380 -9.96 -30.81 14.67
N ASP A 381 -10.46 -30.08 15.66
CA ASP A 381 -11.85 -29.64 15.82
C ASP A 381 -12.08 -28.19 15.36
N VAL A 382 -11.02 -27.46 14.99
CA VAL A 382 -11.12 -26.15 14.33
C VAL A 382 -11.30 -26.34 12.82
N THR A 383 -12.20 -25.57 12.21
CA THR A 383 -12.31 -25.44 10.76
C THR A 383 -12.40 -23.96 10.37
N ILE A 384 -11.24 -23.35 10.15
CA ILE A 384 -11.16 -21.93 9.77
C ILE A 384 -11.84 -21.72 8.41
N THR A 385 -12.74 -20.74 8.35
CA THR A 385 -13.49 -20.41 7.12
C THR A 385 -13.35 -18.97 6.66
N ASP A 386 -13.11 -18.03 7.58
CA ASP A 386 -12.99 -16.58 7.36
C ASP A 386 -13.75 -16.03 6.13
N PRO A 387 -15.08 -16.21 6.05
CA PRO A 387 -15.84 -15.85 4.85
C PRO A 387 -15.87 -14.33 4.61
N PHE A 388 -15.42 -13.54 5.58
CA PHE A 388 -15.41 -12.08 5.53
C PHE A 388 -14.02 -11.48 5.28
N GLY A 389 -12.95 -12.24 5.52
CA GLY A 389 -11.58 -11.73 5.47
C GLY A 389 -11.20 -10.92 6.72
N PHE A 390 -11.76 -11.25 7.88
CA PHE A 390 -11.44 -10.62 9.16
C PHE A 390 -10.02 -10.95 9.62
N SER A 391 -9.50 -12.14 9.30
CA SER A 391 -8.09 -12.52 9.45
C SER A 391 -7.49 -12.22 10.84
N ALA A 392 -8.02 -12.91 11.86
CA ALA A 392 -7.50 -12.82 13.22
C ALA A 392 -6.26 -13.70 13.43
N TYR A 393 -5.13 -13.06 13.77
CA TYR A 393 -3.86 -13.70 14.09
C TYR A 393 -3.62 -13.77 15.62
N PRO A 394 -3.01 -14.85 16.14
CA PRO A 394 -2.73 -15.06 17.56
C PRO A 394 -1.41 -14.43 18.00
N TYR A 395 -1.43 -13.11 18.09
CA TYR A 395 -0.27 -12.35 18.55
C TYR A 395 -0.11 -12.30 20.08
N GLY A 396 -1.03 -12.91 20.84
CA GLY A 396 -1.04 -12.85 22.30
C GLY A 396 -1.43 -11.48 22.84
N PHE A 397 -0.99 -11.20 24.06
CA PHE A 397 -1.15 -9.91 24.74
C PHE A 397 -0.12 -9.77 25.86
N TYR A 398 0.02 -8.58 26.44
CA TYR A 398 0.86 -8.38 27.63
C TYR A 398 -0.02 -8.38 28.88
N LEU A 399 0.25 -9.29 29.82
CA LEU A 399 -0.42 -9.37 31.12
C LEU A 399 0.33 -8.53 32.16
N ASP A 400 -0.38 -7.81 33.03
CA ASP A 400 0.17 -7.32 34.31
C ASP A 400 0.24 -8.50 35.28
N ASP A 401 1.30 -9.29 35.18
CA ASP A 401 1.52 -10.47 36.02
C ASP A 401 2.64 -10.25 37.05
N TRP A 402 2.59 -11.00 38.15
CA TRP A 402 3.62 -11.02 39.16
C TRP A 402 4.85 -11.76 38.62
N VAL A 403 5.83 -11.02 38.05
CA VAL A 403 7.04 -11.63 37.48
C VAL A 403 7.86 -12.31 38.58
N GLY A 404 7.66 -13.61 38.72
CA GLY A 404 8.27 -14.44 39.75
C GLY A 404 9.77 -14.63 39.56
N THR A 405 10.56 -13.87 40.32
CA THR A 405 11.68 -14.39 41.13
C THR A 405 12.23 -13.35 42.13
N ASN A 406 11.93 -12.05 42.00
CA ASN A 406 12.51 -11.02 42.87
C ASN A 406 11.63 -9.76 43.11
N GLN A 407 10.38 -9.90 43.57
CA GLN A 407 9.58 -8.80 44.16
C GLN A 407 9.32 -7.55 43.28
N TYR A 408 9.13 -7.69 41.97
CA TYR A 408 8.69 -6.57 41.15
C TYR A 408 7.39 -6.93 40.40
N GLU A 409 6.38 -6.09 40.55
CA GLU A 409 5.17 -6.06 39.69
C GLU A 409 5.59 -5.61 38.29
N GLY A 410 5.02 -6.13 37.20
CA GLY A 410 5.44 -5.75 35.86
C GLY A 410 4.66 -6.44 34.74
N TYR A 411 4.86 -5.97 33.52
CA TYR A 411 4.23 -6.57 32.34
C TYR A 411 5.11 -7.66 31.75
N ALA A 412 4.51 -8.79 31.37
CA ALA A 412 5.17 -9.86 30.64
C ALA A 412 4.37 -10.19 29.37
N TRP A 413 5.07 -10.38 28.25
CA TRP A 413 4.43 -10.88 27.04
C TRP A 413 3.91 -12.28 27.30
N TYR A 414 2.60 -12.45 27.17
CA TYR A 414 1.95 -13.74 27.27
C TYR A 414 1.50 -14.17 25.88
N ASN A 415 2.30 -15.03 25.27
CA ASN A 415 1.94 -15.78 24.06
C ASN A 415 2.00 -17.29 24.34
N GLN A 416 1.59 -17.70 25.53
CA GLN A 416 1.37 -19.12 25.74
C GLN A 416 0.00 -19.44 25.15
N ASN A 417 0.01 -20.32 24.15
CA ASN A 417 -1.16 -21.02 23.65
C ASN A 417 -2.02 -20.30 22.60
N TYR A 418 -1.45 -19.49 21.71
CA TYR A 418 -2.18 -18.97 20.54
C TYR A 418 -3.43 -18.14 20.85
N ASP A 419 -3.44 -17.47 22.01
CA ASP A 419 -4.55 -16.59 22.38
C ASP A 419 -4.48 -15.28 21.60
N LEU A 420 -5.64 -14.65 21.42
CA LEU A 420 -5.75 -13.32 20.84
C LEU A 420 -6.82 -12.52 21.56
N ALA A 421 -6.56 -11.23 21.70
CA ALA A 421 -7.38 -10.34 22.49
C ALA A 421 -7.39 -8.93 21.88
N TRP A 422 -8.59 -8.37 21.80
CA TRP A 422 -8.83 -6.98 21.40
C TRP A 422 -9.53 -6.20 22.49
N TRP A 423 -9.19 -4.92 22.59
CA TRP A 423 -10.01 -3.98 23.35
C TRP A 423 -11.39 -3.82 22.72
N SER A 424 -12.42 -3.83 23.57
CA SER A 424 -13.77 -3.40 23.22
C SER A 424 -14.29 -2.40 24.25
N VAL A 425 -14.84 -1.27 23.81
CA VAL A 425 -15.24 -0.17 24.70
C VAL A 425 -16.71 -0.28 25.10
N ILE A 426 -17.02 0.02 26.36
CA ILE A 426 -18.40 0.17 26.84
C ILE A 426 -18.50 1.41 27.74
N GLU A 427 -19.28 2.40 27.33
CA GLU A 427 -19.41 3.68 28.05
C GLU A 427 -18.05 4.34 28.37
N ASN A 428 -17.57 4.23 29.62
CA ASN A 428 -16.28 4.76 30.09
C ASN A 428 -15.35 3.66 30.63
N ASP A 429 -15.58 2.41 30.22
CA ASP A 429 -14.84 1.23 30.65
C ASP A 429 -14.43 0.38 29.45
N VAL A 430 -13.52 -0.57 29.68
CA VAL A 430 -13.03 -1.50 28.67
C VAL A 430 -13.41 -2.93 29.02
N LEU A 431 -13.76 -3.68 27.98
CA LEU A 431 -13.91 -5.11 27.95
C LEU A 431 -12.86 -5.68 26.99
N SER A 432 -12.66 -6.99 27.00
CA SER A 432 -11.89 -7.67 25.96
C SER A 432 -12.78 -8.58 25.11
N ARG A 433 -12.35 -8.79 23.88
CA ARG A 433 -12.85 -9.84 22.99
C ARG A 433 -11.74 -10.79 22.66
N GLU A 434 -11.95 -12.06 22.96
CA GLU A 434 -10.85 -13.02 22.95
C GLU A 434 -11.26 -14.33 22.29
N ILE A 435 -10.30 -14.89 21.56
CA ILE A 435 -10.31 -16.27 21.13
C ILE A 435 -9.17 -16.91 21.90
N ARG A 436 -9.53 -17.79 22.83
CA ARG A 436 -8.62 -18.42 23.78
C ARG A 436 -8.50 -19.91 23.54
N THR A 437 -7.39 -20.45 24.00
CA THR A 437 -7.20 -21.86 24.29
C THR A 437 -7.34 -22.11 25.79
N VAL A 438 -7.90 -23.25 26.19
CA VAL A 438 -8.18 -23.53 27.61
C VAL A 438 -7.53 -24.86 28.02
N ASN A 439 -6.43 -24.79 28.79
CA ASN A 439 -5.72 -25.95 29.35
C ASN A 439 -5.07 -26.89 28.30
N ASP A 440 -4.30 -26.38 27.34
CA ASP A 440 -3.66 -27.15 26.25
C ASP A 440 -4.65 -27.93 25.35
N LEU A 441 -5.95 -27.71 25.55
CA LEU A 441 -7.06 -28.15 24.72
C LEU A 441 -7.71 -26.86 24.23
N PHE A 442 -7.70 -26.65 22.94
CA PHE A 442 -8.51 -25.58 22.39
C PHE A 442 -9.97 -25.90 22.76
N ASP A 443 -10.63 -25.03 23.52
CA ASP A 443 -12.10 -24.97 23.53
C ASP A 443 -12.47 -24.15 22.29
N SER A 444 -12.00 -24.58 21.11
CA SER A 444 -11.98 -23.80 19.87
C SER A 444 -13.35 -23.74 19.27
N SER A 445 -13.93 -22.54 19.26
CA SER A 445 -15.08 -22.10 18.47
C SER A 445 -15.84 -20.92 19.10
N PRO A 446 -15.86 -20.68 20.43
CA PRO A 446 -16.58 -19.54 20.99
C PRO A 446 -15.72 -18.28 21.01
N ILE A 447 -16.41 -17.15 21.13
CA ILE A 447 -15.82 -15.85 21.44
C ILE A 447 -16.00 -15.60 22.94
N TYR A 448 -14.92 -15.19 23.61
CA TYR A 448 -14.90 -14.80 25.01
C TYR A 448 -15.07 -13.27 25.12
N ARG A 449 -15.88 -12.84 26.10
CA ARG A 449 -16.04 -11.44 26.49
C ARG A 449 -15.66 -11.31 27.97
N ASP A 450 -14.49 -10.75 28.25
CA ASP A 450 -14.03 -10.52 29.62
C ASP A 450 -14.38 -9.10 30.09
N ASP A 451 -14.89 -9.00 31.31
CA ASP A 451 -15.35 -7.77 31.93
C ASP A 451 -14.34 -7.17 32.93
N ASN A 452 -13.19 -7.81 33.12
CA ASN A 452 -12.11 -7.25 33.93
C ASN A 452 -10.71 -7.46 33.32
N PRO A 453 -10.45 -6.97 32.10
CA PRO A 453 -9.13 -7.01 31.45
C PRO A 453 -8.18 -5.93 32.00
N SER A 454 -8.54 -5.25 33.10
CA SER A 454 -8.18 -3.85 33.42
C SER A 454 -6.69 -3.53 33.64
N LYS A 455 -5.81 -4.50 33.42
CA LYS A 455 -4.37 -4.30 33.51
C LYS A 455 -3.57 -4.85 32.35
N ASP A 456 -4.20 -5.38 31.31
CA ASP A 456 -3.46 -5.95 30.18
C ASP A 456 -3.10 -4.88 29.15
N MET A 457 -2.24 -5.21 28.19
CA MET A 457 -2.09 -4.45 26.95
C MET A 457 -2.52 -5.33 25.79
N LEU A 458 -3.60 -4.93 25.13
CA LEU A 458 -4.26 -5.70 24.08
C LEU A 458 -4.12 -5.00 22.73
N THR A 459 -4.36 -5.75 21.66
CA THR A 459 -4.45 -5.17 20.32
C THR A 459 -5.75 -4.40 20.15
N ILE A 460 -5.84 -3.54 19.12
CA ILE A 460 -7.04 -2.79 18.78
C ILE A 460 -7.46 -3.14 17.36
N ARG A 461 -8.76 -3.32 17.15
CA ARG A 461 -9.38 -3.45 15.84
C ARG A 461 -10.48 -2.40 15.73
N CYS A 462 -10.34 -1.50 14.76
CA CYS A 462 -11.24 -0.35 14.64
C CYS A 462 -12.45 -0.66 13.75
N VAL A 463 -13.54 0.05 14.01
CA VAL A 463 -14.81 -0.01 13.27
C VAL A 463 -15.11 1.37 12.70
N LYS A 464 -15.63 1.43 11.48
CA LYS A 464 -15.97 2.72 10.83
C LYS A 464 -17.17 3.36 11.49
N ASP A 465 -17.15 4.68 11.65
CA ASP A 465 -18.32 5.43 12.09
C ASP A 465 -19.45 5.33 11.06
N ASN A 466 -20.70 5.21 11.53
CA ASN A 466 -21.90 5.08 10.70
C ASN A 466 -22.38 6.39 10.08
#